data_AF-A0A1L6ZPD8-F1
#
_entry.id   AF-A0A1L6ZPD8-F1
#
_cell.length_a   1.000
_cell.length_b   1.000
_cell.length_c   1.000
_cell.angle_alpha   90.00
_cell.angle_beta   90.00
_cell.angle_gamma   90.00
#
_symmetry.space_group_name_H-M   'P 1'
#
loop_
_entity.id
_entity.type
_entity.pdbx_description
1 polymer ?
#
loop_
_entity_poly.entity_id
_entity_poly.type
_entity_poly.pdbx_seq_one_letter_code
_entity_poly.pdbx_strand_id
1 'polypeptide(L)'
;MEILIKGVTHSGDRMQIENWNSTYNSFNYGTTLVVYTKSKVSLEGSYSPKFGRTFRLHLEFKSKEDASQAFEDLKSGKSELTDYKQYVYEKKYKICI
;
A
#
# COMPACT_ATOMS: atom_id res chain seq x y z
N MET A 1 -2.20 15.90 -1.35
CA MET A 1 -2.08 14.56 -1.95
C MET A 1 -3.18 14.42 -2.98
N GLU A 2 -2.86 13.85 -4.13
CA GLU A 2 -3.81 13.58 -5.21
C GLU A 2 -3.94 12.06 -5.42
N ILE A 3 -5.16 11.56 -5.63
CA ILE A 3 -5.38 10.15 -5.97
C ILE A 3 -5.38 10.02 -7.49
N LEU A 4 -4.45 9.22 -8.02
CA LEU A 4 -4.30 9.00 -9.46
C LEU A 4 -5.21 7.88 -9.96
N ILE A 5 -5.25 6.75 -9.25
CA ILE A 5 -6.00 5.55 -9.64
C ILE A 5 -6.60 4.92 -8.39
N LYS A 6 -7.83 4.40 -8.49
CA LYS A 6 -8.49 3.58 -7.45
C LYS A 6 -8.82 2.20 -8.00
N GLY A 7 -8.80 1.21 -7.14
CA GLY A 7 -9.17 -0.16 -7.47
C GLY A 7 -9.43 -1.01 -6.25
N VAL A 8 -9.60 -2.30 -6.51
CA VAL A 8 -9.77 -3.33 -5.50
C VAL A 8 -8.83 -4.47 -5.88
N THR A 9 -8.11 -5.02 -4.89
CA THR A 9 -7.28 -6.22 -5.09
C THR A 9 -8.18 -7.41 -5.43
N HIS A 10 -7.60 -8.48 -5.95
CA HIS A 10 -8.32 -9.74 -6.15
C HIS A 10 -8.93 -10.28 -4.84
N SER A 11 -8.27 -10.03 -3.71
CA SER A 11 -8.74 -10.39 -2.36
C SER A 11 -9.89 -9.50 -1.82
N GLY A 12 -10.28 -8.44 -2.53
CA GLY A 12 -11.36 -7.54 -2.14
C GLY A 12 -10.93 -6.32 -1.32
N ASP A 13 -9.63 -6.10 -1.12
CA ASP A 13 -9.11 -4.94 -0.39
C ASP A 13 -9.09 -3.70 -1.30
N ARG A 14 -9.55 -2.55 -0.79
CA ARG A 14 -9.46 -1.30 -1.55
C ARG A 14 -8.01 -0.90 -1.71
N MET A 15 -7.64 -0.39 -2.87
CA MET A 15 -6.31 0.14 -3.12
C MET A 15 -6.33 1.38 -4.02
N GLN A 16 -5.27 2.16 -3.96
CA GLN A 16 -5.13 3.36 -4.79
C GLN A 16 -3.67 3.76 -4.99
N ILE A 17 -3.36 4.33 -6.16
CA ILE A 17 -2.09 5.01 -6.40
C ILE A 17 -2.27 6.48 -6.05
N GLU A 18 -1.34 7.02 -5.27
CA GLU A 18 -1.34 8.40 -4.80
C GLU A 18 -0.11 9.15 -5.31
N ASN A 19 -0.31 10.44 -5.57
CA ASN A 19 0.74 11.39 -5.84
C ASN A 19 0.94 12.30 -4.62
N TRP A 20 2.04 12.07 -3.91
CA TRP A 20 2.47 12.90 -2.78
C TRP A 20 3.41 14.03 -3.20
N ASN A 21 3.98 14.00 -4.42
CA ASN A 21 4.89 15.04 -4.91
C ASN A 21 4.26 16.44 -4.86
N SER A 22 2.96 16.54 -5.13
CA SER A 22 2.19 17.80 -5.07
C SER A 22 2.11 18.41 -3.66
N THR A 23 2.43 17.63 -2.62
CA THR A 23 2.38 18.05 -1.21
C THR A 23 3.78 18.08 -0.60
N TYR A 24 4.63 17.13 -0.98
CA TYR A 24 5.97 16.94 -0.49
C TYR A 24 6.90 16.66 -1.67
N ASN A 25 7.75 17.63 -2.00
CA ASN A 25 8.69 17.53 -3.12
C ASN A 25 9.69 16.36 -3.00
N SER A 26 9.79 15.74 -1.81
CA SER A 26 10.62 14.56 -1.55
C SER A 26 10.06 13.25 -2.11
N PHE A 27 8.79 13.21 -2.51
CA PHE A 27 8.18 12.04 -3.14
C PHE A 27 8.26 12.16 -4.65
N ASN A 28 8.54 11.05 -5.32
CA ASN A 28 8.41 10.98 -6.76
C ASN A 28 6.93 10.93 -7.16
N TYR A 29 6.63 11.35 -8.38
CA TYR A 29 5.26 11.35 -8.87
C TYR A 29 4.72 9.92 -9.00
N GLY A 30 3.60 9.63 -8.34
CA GLY A 30 2.85 8.38 -8.51
C GLY A 30 3.54 7.10 -8.03
N THR A 31 4.50 7.20 -7.12
CA THR A 31 5.26 6.04 -6.59
C THR A 31 4.62 5.35 -5.39
N THR A 32 3.57 5.94 -4.84
CA THR A 32 2.90 5.42 -3.64
C THR A 32 1.67 4.59 -4.01
N LEU A 33 1.69 3.31 -3.67
CA LEU A 33 0.52 2.43 -3.70
C LEU A 33 0.02 2.20 -2.27
N VAL A 34 -1.26 2.46 -2.05
CA VAL A 34 -1.92 2.27 -0.77
C VAL A 34 -2.90 1.12 -0.86
N VAL A 35 -2.88 0.23 0.13
CA VAL A 35 -3.86 -0.85 0.27
C VAL A 35 -4.50 -0.81 1.65
N TYR A 36 -5.83 -0.86 1.69
CA TYR A 36 -6.62 -0.87 2.91
C TYR A 36 -6.96 -2.31 3.30
N THR A 37 -5.98 -3.01 3.85
CA THR A 37 -6.09 -4.44 4.19
C THR A 37 -6.29 -4.66 5.69
N LYS A 38 -6.76 -5.86 6.08
CA LYS A 38 -6.91 -6.26 7.48
C LYS A 38 -5.56 -6.69 8.06
N SER A 39 -5.23 -6.20 9.25
CA SER A 39 -3.99 -6.59 9.94
C SER A 39 -4.06 -8.04 10.45
N LYS A 40 -3.00 -8.81 10.20
CA LYS A 40 -2.78 -10.17 10.74
C LYS A 40 -2.28 -10.20 12.19
N VAL A 41 -1.84 -9.06 12.73
CA VAL A 41 -1.36 -8.91 14.12
C VAL A 41 -1.79 -7.58 14.75
N SER A 42 -1.63 -7.44 16.06
CA SER A 42 -1.75 -6.17 16.77
C SER A 42 -0.36 -5.61 17.08
N LEU A 43 -0.14 -4.34 16.77
CA LEU A 43 1.06 -3.60 17.16
C LEU A 43 0.75 -2.65 18.32
N GLU A 44 1.76 -2.37 19.15
CA GLU A 44 1.68 -1.41 20.24
C GLU A 44 1.48 0.03 19.73
N GLY A 45 0.78 0.84 20.53
CA GLY A 45 0.43 2.23 20.20
C GLY A 45 -1.03 2.42 19.80
N SER A 46 -1.58 3.58 20.11
CA SER A 46 -3.01 3.90 19.93
C SER A 46 -3.44 3.94 18.47
N TYR A 47 -2.54 4.33 17.58
CA TYR A 47 -2.78 4.49 16.14
C TYR A 47 -2.18 3.35 15.29
N SER A 48 -1.62 2.32 15.94
CA SER A 48 -1.00 1.21 15.23
C SER A 48 -2.03 0.18 14.77
N PRO A 49 -1.76 -0.59 13.70
CA PRO A 49 -2.62 -1.66 13.22
C PRO A 49 -3.02 -2.63 14.34
N LYS A 50 -4.29 -3.05 14.33
CA LYS A 50 -4.87 -3.99 15.29
C LYS A 50 -5.39 -5.22 14.55
N PHE A 51 -5.20 -6.40 15.13
CA PHE A 51 -5.63 -7.67 14.56
C PHE A 51 -7.08 -7.60 14.05
N GLY A 52 -7.30 -8.05 12.81
CA GLY A 52 -8.61 -8.10 12.16
C GLY A 52 -9.18 -6.74 11.74
N ARG A 53 -8.54 -5.62 12.10
CA ARG A 53 -8.97 -4.28 11.68
C ARG A 53 -8.27 -3.86 10.41
N THR A 54 -9.01 -3.17 9.55
CA THR A 54 -8.46 -2.53 8.36
C THR A 54 -7.50 -1.42 8.76
N PHE A 55 -6.35 -1.37 8.11
CA PHE A 55 -5.39 -0.27 8.24
C PHE A 55 -4.90 0.16 6.86
N ARG A 56 -4.31 1.35 6.79
CA ARG A 56 -3.71 1.89 5.56
C ARG A 56 -2.27 1.38 5.46
N LEU A 57 -2.02 0.43 4.57
CA LEU A 57 -0.66 0.01 4.22
C LEU A 57 -0.13 0.91 3.10
N HIS A 58 1.05 1.49 3.32
CA HIS A 58 1.76 2.30 2.34
C HIS A 58 2.91 1.49 1.75
N LEU A 59 2.87 1.28 0.43
CA LEU A 59 3.96 0.71 -0.37
C LEU A 59 4.60 1.83 -1.19
N GLU A 60 5.91 1.99 -1.07
CA GLU A 60 6.68 3.01 -1.78
C GLU A 60 7.61 2.37 -2.81
N PHE A 61 7.39 2.71 -4.07
CA PHE A 61 8.14 2.19 -5.20
C PHE A 61 9.17 3.21 -5.72
N LYS A 62 10.09 2.76 -6.58
CA LYS A 62 11.09 3.65 -7.17
C LYS A 62 10.51 4.51 -8.30
N SER A 63 9.51 3.98 -9.01
CA SER A 63 8.91 4.59 -10.19
C SER A 63 7.39 4.42 -10.20
N LYS A 64 6.71 5.25 -11.00
CA LYS A 64 5.27 5.16 -11.22
C LYS A 64 4.91 3.85 -11.93
N GLU A 65 5.78 3.41 -12.82
CA GLU A 65 5.63 2.19 -13.62
C GLU A 65 5.62 0.96 -12.71
N ASP A 66 6.54 0.90 -11.75
CA ASP A 66 6.60 -0.18 -10.75
C ASP A 66 5.33 -0.21 -9.89
N ALA A 67 4.88 0.97 -9.42
CA ALA A 67 3.64 1.08 -8.63
C ALA A 67 2.40 0.66 -9.45
N SER A 68 2.36 1.03 -10.73
CA SER A 68 1.26 0.69 -11.65
C SER A 68 1.24 -0.81 -11.96
N GLN A 69 2.42 -1.43 -12.13
CA GLN A 69 2.52 -2.87 -12.34
C GLN A 69 2.06 -3.64 -11.09
N ALA A 70 2.50 -3.22 -9.90
CA ALA A 70 2.05 -3.83 -8.64
C ALA A 70 0.53 -3.69 -8.44
N PHE A 71 -0.04 -2.55 -8.82
CA PHE A 71 -1.49 -2.33 -8.78
C PHE A 71 -2.24 -3.34 -9.67
N GLU A 72 -1.84 -3.51 -10.93
CA GLU A 72 -2.50 -4.46 -11.83
C GLU A 72 -2.25 -5.93 -11.45
N ASP A 73 -1.06 -6.27 -10.94
CA ASP A 73 -0.78 -7.63 -10.46
C ASP A 73 -1.67 -7.98 -9.24
N LEU A 74 -1.81 -7.07 -8.27
CA LEU A 74 -2.69 -7.26 -7.11
C LEU A 74 -4.17 -7.30 -7.49
N LYS A 75 -4.59 -6.51 -8.49
CA LYS A 75 -5.96 -6.47 -9.01
C LYS A 75 -6.35 -7.76 -9.71
N SER A 76 -5.42 -8.30 -10.50
CA SER A 76 -5.62 -9.53 -11.27
C SER A 76 -5.44 -10.80 -10.43
N GLY A 77 -4.79 -10.71 -9.27
CA GLY A 77 -4.46 -11.86 -8.43
C GLY A 77 -3.20 -12.59 -8.90
N LYS A 78 -2.39 -11.96 -9.76
CA LYS A 78 -1.10 -12.48 -10.20
C LYS A 78 -0.05 -12.43 -9.09
N SER A 79 -0.23 -11.55 -8.11
CA SER A 79 0.59 -11.44 -6.90
C SER A 79 -0.27 -11.18 -5.67
N GLU A 80 0.32 -11.43 -4.51
CA GLU A 80 -0.26 -11.12 -3.20
C GLU A 80 0.46 -9.93 -2.55
N LEU A 81 -0.19 -9.29 -1.57
CA LEU A 81 0.42 -8.19 -0.81
C LEU A 81 1.77 -8.57 -0.16
N THR A 82 1.92 -9.83 0.23
CA THR A 82 3.13 -10.37 0.84
C THR A 82 4.35 -10.30 -0.08
N ASP A 83 4.16 -10.36 -1.40
CA ASP A 83 5.24 -10.27 -2.39
C ASP A 83 5.88 -8.89 -2.41
N TYR A 84 5.15 -7.86 -1.98
CA TYR A 84 5.60 -6.47 -1.93
C TYR A 84 6.08 -6.04 -0.53
N LYS A 85 6.33 -6.97 0.40
CA LYS A 85 6.82 -6.67 1.76
C LYS A 85 8.06 -5.78 1.80
N GLN A 86 8.92 -5.85 0.79
CA GLN A 86 10.11 -5.01 0.70
C GLN A 86 9.79 -3.52 0.49
N TYR A 87 8.66 -3.21 -0.14
CA TYR A 87 8.21 -1.84 -0.45
C TYR A 87 7.39 -1.21 0.66
N VAL A 88 7.08 -1.94 1.74
CA VAL A 88 6.38 -1.38 2.90
C VAL A 88 7.21 -0.24 3.47
N TYR A 89 6.66 0.98 3.36
CA TYR A 89 7.28 2.21 3.81
C TYR A 89 7.62 2.11 5.32
N GLU A 90 6.61 1.74 6.11
CA GLU A 90 6.79 1.57 7.56
C GLU A 90 7.20 0.16 7.90
N LYS A 91 8.51 -0.07 8.04
CA LYS A 91 9.12 -1.40 8.24
C LYS A 91 8.43 -2.26 9.30
N LYS A 92 7.93 -1.66 10.39
CA LYS A 92 7.19 -2.36 11.45
C LYS A 92 5.86 -2.97 11.00
N TYR A 93 5.25 -2.47 9.93
CA TYR A 93 3.98 -2.97 9.39
C TYR A 93 4.13 -4.19 8.48
N LYS A 94 5.37 -4.62 8.17
CA LYS A 94 5.61 -5.84 7.38
C LYS A 94 5.00 -7.10 7.99
N ILE A 95 4.92 -7.16 9.32
CA ILE A 95 4.32 -8.30 10.04
C ILE A 95 2.80 -8.26 10.08
N CYS A 96 2.18 -7.16 9.65
CA CYS A 96 0.73 -7.00 9.60
C CYS A 96 0.11 -7.65 8.36
N ILE A 97 0.92 -8.04 7.36
CA ILE A 97 0.49 -8.62 6.08
C ILE A 97 1.10 -9.97 5.78
#